data_AF-A0A0R0KTM7-F1
#
_entry.id   AF-A0A0R0KTM7-F1
#
_cell.length_a   1.000
_cell.length_b   1.000
_cell.length_c   1.000
_cell.angle_alpha   90.00
_cell.angle_beta   90.00
_cell.angle_gamma   90.00
#
_symmetry.space_group_name_H-M   'P 1'
#
loop_
_entity.id
_entity.type
_entity.pdbx_description
1 polymer ?
#
loop_
_entity_poly.entity_id
_entity_poly.type
_entity_poly.pdbx_seq_one_letter_code
_entity_poly.pdbx_strand_id
1 'polypeptide(L)'
;MQAAKILANLIVMGGGILARAVVQAYRQALTNASKNGVAQETIQNTMRRASKVMTEQEARQILGVTEETPWEEIIKKYDNLFENNAKNGSFYLQSKVHRAKECLEAVQQGKSQGTPS
;
A
#
# COMPACT_ATOMS: atom_id res chain seq x y z
N MET A 1 -40.47 -25.61 -49.19
CA MET A 1 -40.76 -24.86 -47.95
C MET A 1 -40.07 -25.40 -46.68
N GLN A 2 -39.52 -26.62 -46.63
CA GLN A 2 -38.94 -27.17 -45.38
C GLN A 2 -37.54 -26.63 -45.02
N ALA A 3 -36.69 -26.32 -46.01
CA ALA A 3 -35.32 -25.84 -45.78
C ALA A 3 -35.26 -24.49 -45.02
N ALA A 4 -36.17 -23.56 -45.33
CA ALA A 4 -36.22 -22.25 -44.67
C ALA A 4 -36.55 -22.35 -43.17
N LYS A 5 -37.41 -23.30 -42.77
CA LYS A 5 -37.76 -23.53 -41.36
C LYS A 5 -36.58 -24.11 -40.57
N ILE A 6 -35.81 -25.01 -41.18
CA ILE A 6 -34.61 -25.59 -40.56
C ILE A 6 -33.53 -24.50 -40.37
N LEU A 7 -33.33 -23.65 -41.38
CA LEU A 7 -32.37 -22.53 -41.29
C LEU A 7 -32.78 -21.52 -40.20
N ALA A 8 -34.07 -21.17 -40.13
CA ALA A 8 -34.60 -20.25 -39.11
C ALA A 8 -34.41 -20.80 -37.68
N ASN A 9 -34.68 -22.09 -37.45
CA ASN A 9 -34.47 -22.71 -36.15
C ASN A 9 -32.99 -22.76 -35.75
N LEU A 10 -32.08 -23.01 -36.69
CA LEU A 10 -30.63 -22.98 -36.43
C LEU A 10 -30.12 -21.58 -36.05
N ILE A 11 -30.60 -20.54 -36.72
CA ILE A 11 -30.22 -19.15 -36.41
C ILE A 11 -30.77 -18.73 -35.04
N VAL A 12 -32.03 -19.05 -34.74
CA VAL A 12 -32.66 -18.71 -33.45
C VAL A 12 -32.01 -19.49 -32.29
N MET A 13 -31.69 -20.77 -32.48
CA MET A 13 -30.99 -21.57 -31.46
C MET A 13 -29.53 -21.15 -31.29
N GLY A 14 -28.81 -20.84 -32.38
CA GLY A 14 -27.40 -20.45 -32.34
C GLY A 14 -27.18 -19.02 -31.81
N GLY A 15 -28.02 -18.07 -32.20
CA GLY A 15 -27.90 -16.66 -31.81
C GLY A 15 -28.12 -16.44 -30.31
N GLY A 16 -29.02 -17.21 -29.69
CA GLY A 16 -29.35 -17.07 -28.27
C GLY A 16 -28.20 -17.44 -27.31
N ILE A 17 -27.28 -18.33 -27.72
CA ILE A 17 -26.14 -18.74 -26.89
C ILE A 17 -25.03 -17.69 -26.95
N LEU A 18 -24.73 -17.18 -28.15
CA LEU A 18 -23.73 -16.13 -28.35
C LEU A 18 -24.13 -14.83 -27.64
N ALA A 19 -25.39 -14.41 -27.75
CA ALA A 19 -25.88 -13.21 -27.07
C ALA A 19 -25.75 -13.31 -25.54
N ARG A 20 -26.09 -14.47 -24.95
CA ARG A 20 -25.93 -14.70 -23.51
C ARG A 20 -24.47 -14.69 -23.07
N ALA A 21 -23.57 -15.28 -23.84
CA ALA A 21 -22.14 -15.28 -23.54
C ALA A 21 -21.55 -13.86 -23.54
N VAL A 22 -21.91 -13.02 -24.52
CA VAL A 22 -21.47 -11.62 -24.58
C VAL A 22 -22.01 -10.81 -23.40
N VAL A 23 -23.29 -10.97 -23.06
CA VAL A 23 -23.90 -10.27 -21.90
C VAL A 23 -23.25 -10.71 -20.60
N GLN A 24 -22.98 -12.01 -20.42
CA GLN A 24 -22.30 -12.52 -19.23
C GLN A 24 -20.87 -12.00 -19.14
N ALA A 25 -20.11 -12.01 -20.25
CA ALA A 25 -18.76 -11.48 -20.30
C ALA A 25 -18.73 -9.97 -19.98
N TYR A 26 -19.70 -9.19 -20.49
CA TYR A 26 -19.82 -7.77 -20.18
C TYR A 26 -20.14 -7.51 -18.70
N ARG A 27 -21.09 -8.26 -18.12
CA ARG A 27 -21.40 -8.17 -16.67
C ARG A 27 -20.21 -8.58 -15.81
N GLN A 28 -19.45 -9.58 -16.24
CA GLN A 28 -18.26 -10.03 -15.53
C GLN A 28 -17.11 -9.03 -15.64
N ALA A 29 -16.93 -8.39 -16.80
CA ALA A 29 -15.99 -7.28 -16.98
C ALA A 29 -16.35 -6.08 -16.09
N LEU A 30 -17.64 -5.71 -16.00
CA LEU A 30 -18.11 -4.67 -15.07
C LEU A 30 -17.87 -5.06 -13.61
N THR A 31 -18.16 -6.31 -13.23
CA THR A 31 -17.92 -6.79 -11.86
C THR A 31 -16.44 -6.80 -11.51
N ASN A 32 -15.57 -7.22 -12.45
CA ASN A 32 -14.13 -7.19 -12.29
C ASN A 32 -13.61 -5.75 -12.22
N ALA A 33 -14.16 -4.82 -13.01
CA ALA A 33 -13.84 -3.40 -12.92
C ALA A 33 -14.30 -2.78 -11.59
N SER A 34 -15.42 -3.24 -11.01
CA SER A 34 -15.86 -2.81 -9.68
C SER A 34 -15.04 -3.43 -8.54
N LYS A 35 -14.55 -4.67 -8.70
CA LYS A 35 -13.70 -5.35 -7.70
C LYS A 35 -12.23 -4.93 -7.77
N ASN A 36 -11.73 -4.60 -8.97
CA ASN A 36 -10.37 -4.09 -9.20
C ASN A 36 -10.34 -2.56 -9.30
N GLY A 37 -11.48 -1.89 -9.13
CA GLY A 37 -11.59 -0.45 -9.27
C GLY A 37 -10.93 0.24 -8.10
N VAL A 38 -9.71 0.74 -8.33
CA VAL A 38 -8.90 1.74 -7.60
C VAL A 38 -8.90 1.70 -6.07
N ALA A 39 -10.02 1.60 -5.37
CA ALA A 39 -10.10 1.57 -3.92
C ALA A 39 -9.37 0.36 -3.31
N GLN A 40 -9.61 -0.87 -3.76
CA GLN A 40 -9.05 -2.04 -3.07
C GLN A 40 -7.56 -2.27 -3.35
N GLU A 41 -7.10 -2.06 -4.59
CA GLU A 41 -5.66 -2.06 -4.89
C GLU A 41 -4.95 -0.85 -4.27
N THR A 42 -5.57 0.34 -4.24
CA THR A 42 -4.96 1.49 -3.54
C THR A 42 -4.90 1.24 -2.04
N ILE A 43 -5.94 0.66 -1.42
CA ILE A 43 -5.92 0.30 0.00
C ILE A 43 -4.87 -0.78 0.25
N GLN A 44 -4.82 -1.84 -0.54
CA GLN A 44 -3.86 -2.92 -0.35
C GLN A 44 -2.42 -2.47 -0.63
N ASN A 45 -2.19 -1.64 -1.65
CA ASN A 45 -0.88 -1.05 -1.94
C ASN A 45 -0.49 -0.01 -0.90
N THR A 46 -1.45 0.78 -0.38
CA THR A 46 -1.21 1.72 0.73
C THR A 46 -0.90 0.96 2.01
N MET A 47 -1.62 -0.12 2.31
CA MET A 47 -1.32 -0.99 3.46
C MET A 47 0.02 -1.70 3.30
N ARG A 48 0.36 -2.21 2.11
CA ARG A 48 1.68 -2.81 1.82
C ARG A 48 2.82 -1.79 1.86
N ARG A 49 2.56 -0.55 1.44
CA ARG A 49 3.51 0.56 1.57
C ARG A 49 3.63 0.97 3.03
N ALA A 50 2.53 1.08 3.76
CA ALA A 50 2.51 1.37 5.20
C ALA A 50 3.25 0.29 6.00
N SER A 51 3.13 -1.01 5.64
CA SER A 51 3.92 -2.07 6.26
C SER A 51 5.41 -2.01 5.92
N LYS A 52 5.78 -1.28 4.86
CA LYS A 52 7.18 -1.00 4.51
C LYS A 52 7.68 0.32 5.10
N VAL A 53 6.77 1.20 5.52
CA VAL A 53 7.10 2.43 6.23
C VAL A 53 7.42 2.06 7.68
N MET A 54 8.54 2.56 8.17
CA MET A 54 8.94 2.36 9.56
C MET A 54 7.88 2.96 10.50
N THR A 55 7.44 2.16 11.47
CA THR A 55 6.51 2.64 12.50
C THR A 55 7.24 3.49 13.54
N GLU A 56 6.53 4.38 14.23
CA GLU A 56 7.08 5.18 15.33
C GLU A 56 7.69 4.29 16.44
N GLN A 57 7.02 3.18 16.75
CA GLN A 57 7.51 2.20 17.72
C GLN A 57 8.81 1.52 17.26
N GLU A 58 8.93 1.12 15.99
CA GLU A 58 10.17 0.56 15.42
C GLU A 58 11.29 1.61 15.47
N ALA A 59 11.00 2.86 15.10
CA ALA A 59 11.98 3.93 15.13
C ALA A 59 12.53 4.19 16.55
N ARG A 60 11.65 4.20 17.56
CA ARG A 60 12.04 4.29 18.97
C ARG A 60 12.93 3.14 19.42
N GLN A 61 12.60 1.92 19.03
CA GLN A 61 13.40 0.74 19.34
C GLN A 61 14.78 0.79 18.69
N ILE A 62 14.87 1.21 17.43
CA ILE A 62 16.14 1.36 16.71
C ILE A 62 17.06 2.38 17.40
N LEU A 63 16.49 3.51 17.85
CA LEU A 63 17.26 4.57 18.50
C LEU A 63 17.44 4.37 20.01
N GLY A 64 16.79 3.38 20.63
CA GLY A 64 16.85 3.15 22.07
C GLY A 64 16.25 4.31 22.88
N VAL A 65 15.10 4.83 22.45
CA VAL A 65 14.42 5.97 23.07
C VAL A 65 12.97 5.65 23.43
N THR A 66 12.41 6.40 24.37
CA THR A 66 11.01 6.31 24.81
C THR A 66 10.17 7.45 24.22
N GLU A 67 8.87 7.46 24.48
CA GLU A 67 7.96 8.56 24.12
C GLU A 67 8.30 9.87 24.81
N GLU A 68 8.88 9.80 26.00
CA GLU A 68 9.22 10.93 26.87
C GLU A 68 10.64 11.46 26.62
N THR A 69 11.43 10.78 25.78
CA THR A 69 12.81 11.19 25.52
C THR A 69 12.84 12.54 24.80
N PRO A 70 13.56 13.55 25.32
CA PRO A 70 13.62 14.87 24.69
C PRO A 70 14.32 14.80 23.33
N TRP A 71 13.91 15.69 22.41
CA TRP A 71 14.41 15.72 21.03
C TRP A 71 15.94 15.77 20.93
N GLU A 72 16.57 16.56 21.80
CA GLU A 72 18.03 16.69 21.85
C GLU A 72 18.74 15.36 22.17
N GLU A 73 18.17 14.56 23.08
CA GLU A 73 18.72 13.24 23.40
C GLU A 73 18.51 12.25 22.25
N ILE A 74 17.37 12.33 21.55
CA ILE A 74 17.10 11.53 20.35
C ILE A 74 18.17 11.80 19.28
N ILE A 75 18.49 13.07 19.01
CA ILE A 75 19.53 13.46 18.05
C ILE A 75 20.91 12.95 18.49
N LYS A 76 21.26 13.11 19.77
CA LYS A 76 22.53 12.61 20.30
C LYS A 76 22.64 11.08 20.14
N LYS A 77 21.58 10.32 20.42
CA LYS A 77 21.57 8.86 20.23
C LYS A 77 21.68 8.49 18.76
N TYR A 78 20.97 9.20 17.89
CA TYR A 78 21.07 9.05 16.45
C TYR A 78 22.52 9.24 15.95
N ASP A 79 23.17 10.34 16.31
CA ASP A 79 24.54 10.65 15.84
C ASP A 79 25.53 9.56 16.25
N ASN A 80 25.47 9.13 17.51
CA ASN A 80 26.32 8.04 18.02
C ASN A 80 26.07 6.72 17.26
N LEU A 81 24.81 6.34 17.04
CA LEU A 81 24.45 5.12 16.32
C LEU A 81 24.85 5.21 14.84
N PHE A 82 24.63 6.36 14.20
CA PHE A 82 24.93 6.57 12.79
C PHE A 82 26.43 6.52 12.53
N GLU A 83 27.24 7.21 13.34
CA GLU A 83 28.70 7.16 13.23
C GLU A 83 29.27 5.76 13.50
N ASN A 84 28.79 5.08 14.53
CA ASN A 84 29.26 3.73 14.85
C ASN A 84 28.93 2.75 13.73
N ASN A 85 27.72 2.82 13.16
CA ASN A 85 27.32 1.98 12.03
C ASN A 85 28.03 2.35 10.72
N ALA A 86 28.45 3.61 10.55
CA ALA A 86 29.28 4.02 9.41
C ALA A 86 30.70 3.43 9.48
N LYS A 87 31.25 3.31 10.69
CA LYS A 87 32.62 2.78 10.93
C LYS A 87 32.68 1.26 10.99
N ASN A 88 31.73 0.64 11.69
CA ASN A 88 31.77 -0.77 12.08
C ASN A 88 30.57 -1.59 11.60
N GLY A 89 29.57 -0.95 11.00
CA GLY A 89 28.31 -1.57 10.60
C GLY A 89 28.20 -1.81 9.09
N SER A 90 26.97 -1.89 8.62
CA SER A 90 26.66 -1.99 7.19
C SER A 90 25.82 -0.80 6.74
N PHE A 91 25.86 -0.51 5.44
CA PHE A 91 25.00 0.52 4.84
C PHE A 91 23.51 0.30 5.14
N TYR A 92 23.08 -0.96 5.27
CA TYR A 92 21.70 -1.29 5.67
C TYR A 92 21.38 -0.81 7.09
N LEU A 93 22.26 -1.06 8.05
CA LEU A 93 22.07 -0.62 9.43
C LEU A 93 22.11 0.90 9.54
N GLN A 94 23.07 1.55 8.87
CA GLN A 94 23.15 3.01 8.80
C GLN A 94 21.87 3.61 8.20
N SER A 95 21.35 3.00 7.12
CA SER A 95 20.09 3.41 6.51
C SER A 95 18.91 3.24 7.46
N LYS A 96 18.84 2.15 8.25
CA LYS A 96 17.79 1.93 9.25
C LYS A 96 17.81 2.97 10.35
N VAL A 97 18.98 3.33 10.86
CA VAL A 97 19.15 4.41 11.86
C VAL A 97 18.70 5.76 11.28
N HIS A 98 19.06 6.07 10.03
CA HIS A 98 18.59 7.28 9.35
C HIS A 98 17.07 7.30 9.16
N ARG A 99 16.46 6.20 8.72
CA ARG A 99 15.00 6.10 8.59
C ARG A 99 14.27 6.25 9.92
N ALA A 100 14.87 5.77 11.02
CA ALA A 100 14.30 5.95 12.36
C ALA A 100 14.26 7.42 12.77
N LYS A 101 15.32 8.18 12.51
CA LYS A 101 15.34 9.63 12.73
C LYS A 101 14.23 10.32 11.93
N GLU A 102 14.15 10.07 10.61
CA GLU A 102 13.14 10.69 9.74
C GLU A 102 11.71 10.37 10.21
N CYS A 103 11.46 9.13 10.66
CA CYS A 103 10.17 8.72 11.21
C CYS A 103 9.78 9.55 12.45
N LEU A 104 10.69 9.71 13.41
CA LEU A 104 10.43 10.50 14.61
C LEU A 104 10.33 12.01 14.32
N GLU A 105 11.08 12.53 13.33
CA GLU A 105 10.94 13.92 12.86
C GLU A 105 9.54 14.20 12.33
N ALA A 106 8.99 13.28 11.53
CA ALA A 106 7.62 13.41 11.00
C ALA A 106 6.57 13.41 12.12
N VAL A 107 6.74 12.55 13.13
CA VAL A 107 5.86 12.51 14.31
C VAL A 107 5.97 13.81 15.12
N GLN A 108 7.18 14.31 15.35
CA GLN A 108 7.40 15.55 16.10
C GLN A 108 6.78 16.76 15.39
N GLN A 109 6.90 16.85 14.06
CA GLN A 109 6.27 17.89 13.26
C GLN A 109 4.73 17.78 13.27
N GLY A 110 4.19 16.56 13.22
CA GLY A 110 2.75 16.31 13.33
C GLY A 110 2.17 16.76 14.67
N LYS A 111 2.90 16.53 15.78
CA LYS A 111 2.52 17.02 17.12
C LYS A 111 2.48 18.55 17.19
N SER A 112 3.43 19.24 16.57
CA SER A 112 3.45 20.70 16.54
C SER A 112 2.30 21.32 15.71
N GLN A 113 1.80 20.61 14.69
CA GLN A 113 0.70 21.10 13.85
C GLN A 113 -0.69 20.75 14.39
N GLY A 114 -0.81 19.75 15.27
CA GLY A 114 -2.08 19.27 15.81
C GLY A 114 -2.65 20.05 17.00
N THR A 115 -2.09 21.21 17.35
CA THR A 115 -2.59 22.04 18.45
C THR A 115 -3.32 23.28 17.89
N PRO A 116 -4.62 23.22 17.57
CA PRO A 116 -5.43 24.42 17.49
C PRO A 116 -5.67 24.93 18.93
N SER A 117 -5.46 26.24 19.15
CA SER A 117 -5.98 26.93 20.34
C SER A 117 -7.50 26.82 20.43
#